data_AF-A0A3E2THD3-F1
#
_entry.id   AF-A0A3E2THD3-F1
#
_cell.length_a   1.000
_cell.length_b   1.000
_cell.length_c   1.000
_cell.angle_alpha   90.00
_cell.angle_beta   90.00
_cell.angle_gamma   90.00
#
_symmetry.space_group_name_H-M   'P 1'
#
loop_
_entity.id
_entity.type
_entity.pdbx_description
1 polymer ?
#
loop_
_entity_poly.entity_id
_entity_poly.type
_entity_poly.pdbx_seq_one_letter_code
_entity_poly.pdbx_strand_id
1 'polypeptide(L)'
;MDLYFEMNSGIAGDMTIAALLDLGASKEKLVKSIDSLGIGGYELVFNRKIKNGIDAYNFDVILKNCDHKHVHKKESHDKESNHHHSHSHEHRHLKDIEELINKAEITDNAKENALGIFDIIADAEAKAHGIDKNDVHFHEVGAVDSIIDIIGTAVLLDDLDVENIYFSNLSEGYGYQNCAHGQMPIPVPAVVNILAGSGINIKLLDEKGEHVTPTGAAIVRYFDKGENLDSFKIKRIGLGAGNRDFDKYTNILRIMEIETGKKKH
;
A
#
# COMPACT_ATOMS: atom_id res chain seq x y z
N MET A 1 -7.84 17.00 -11.35
CA MET A 1 -8.13 17.15 -9.89
C MET A 1 -6.84 17.28 -9.09
N ASP A 2 -6.78 18.12 -8.06
CA ASP A 2 -5.58 18.22 -7.18
C ASP A 2 -5.87 17.54 -5.82
N LEU A 3 -4.97 16.68 -5.36
CA LEU A 3 -5.09 15.95 -4.10
C LEU A 3 -3.97 16.33 -3.11
N TYR A 4 -4.32 16.40 -1.82
CA TYR A 4 -3.36 16.48 -0.73
C TYR A 4 -3.48 15.26 0.18
N PHE A 5 -2.39 14.52 0.33
CA PHE A 5 -2.28 13.35 1.20
C PHE A 5 -1.71 13.78 2.54
N GLU A 6 -2.55 13.78 3.57
CA GLU A 6 -2.17 14.03 4.95
C GLU A 6 -1.83 12.70 5.65
N MET A 7 -0.54 12.41 5.76
CA MET A 7 0.02 11.13 6.21
C MET A 7 0.49 11.18 7.67
N ASN A 8 -0.21 11.95 8.50
CA ASN A 8 0.20 12.20 9.90
C ASN A 8 0.27 10.93 10.75
N SER A 9 -0.52 9.91 10.40
CA SER A 9 -0.55 8.61 11.06
C SER A 9 0.06 7.49 10.21
N GLY A 10 0.80 7.83 9.15
CA GLY A 10 1.36 6.87 8.22
C GLY A 10 0.59 6.75 6.90
N ILE A 11 1.01 5.77 6.09
CA ILE A 11 0.41 5.45 4.80
C ILE A 11 0.66 3.97 4.46
N ALA A 12 -0.39 3.32 3.97
CA ALA A 12 -0.37 1.97 3.43
C ALA A 12 -1.23 1.90 2.16
N GLY A 13 -1.08 0.81 1.39
CA GLY A 13 -1.82 0.63 0.14
C GLY A 13 -3.33 0.52 0.37
N ASP A 14 -3.74 -0.35 1.29
CA ASP A 14 -5.12 -0.51 1.74
C ASP A 14 -5.77 0.81 2.21
N MET A 15 -5.04 1.59 3.02
CA MET A 15 -5.45 2.91 3.49
C MET A 15 -5.62 3.90 2.34
N THR A 16 -4.75 3.82 1.33
CA THR A 16 -4.82 4.68 0.13
C THR A 16 -6.05 4.36 -0.70
N ILE A 17 -6.30 3.08 -0.99
CA ILE A 17 -7.52 2.64 -1.68
C ILE A 17 -8.76 3.08 -0.90
N ALA A 18 -8.79 2.81 0.41
CA ALA A 18 -9.93 3.16 1.24
C ALA A 18 -10.21 4.67 1.23
N ALA A 19 -9.17 5.50 1.37
CA ALA A 19 -9.31 6.96 1.36
C ALA A 19 -9.78 7.49 -0.01
N LEU A 20 -9.30 6.92 -1.13
CA LEU A 20 -9.73 7.33 -2.47
C LEU A 20 -11.19 6.93 -2.76
N LEU A 21 -11.60 5.72 -2.34
CA LEU A 21 -13.01 5.30 -2.42
C LEU A 21 -13.91 6.22 -1.59
N ASP A 22 -13.49 6.57 -0.38
CA ASP A 22 -14.25 7.47 0.49
C ASP A 22 -14.34 8.89 -0.07
N LEU A 23 -13.32 9.34 -0.80
CA LEU A 23 -13.31 10.63 -1.49
C LEU A 23 -14.31 10.68 -2.67
N GLY A 24 -14.71 9.52 -3.18
CA GLY A 24 -15.74 9.35 -4.20
C GLY A 24 -15.30 8.61 -5.46
N ALA A 25 -14.15 7.92 -5.44
CA ALA A 25 -13.74 7.07 -6.56
C ALA A 25 -14.63 5.81 -6.67
N SER A 26 -14.78 5.28 -7.89
CA SER A 26 -15.70 4.19 -8.20
C SER A 26 -15.18 2.83 -7.75
N LYS A 27 -15.88 2.26 -6.76
CA LYS A 27 -15.71 0.87 -6.35
C LYS A 27 -15.92 -0.11 -7.51
N GLU A 28 -16.89 0.15 -8.38
CA GLU A 28 -17.21 -0.73 -9.51
C GLU A 28 -16.05 -0.80 -10.51
N LYS A 29 -15.40 0.35 -10.79
CA LYS A 29 -14.20 0.37 -11.63
C LYS A 29 -13.06 -0.40 -10.98
N LEU A 30 -12.79 -0.16 -9.69
CA LEU A 30 -11.77 -0.90 -8.94
C LEU A 30 -11.96 -2.41 -9.03
N VAL A 31 -13.18 -2.91 -8.73
CA VAL A 31 -13.47 -4.35 -8.76
C VAL A 31 -13.28 -4.92 -10.17
N LYS A 32 -13.80 -4.26 -11.20
CA LYS A 32 -13.62 -4.70 -12.60
C LYS A 32 -12.15 -4.75 -13.01
N SER A 33 -11.37 -3.74 -12.61
CA SER A 33 -9.95 -3.68 -12.90
C SER A 33 -9.18 -4.80 -12.22
N ILE A 34 -9.46 -5.06 -10.94
CA ILE A 34 -8.85 -6.17 -10.19
C ILE A 34 -9.25 -7.52 -10.80
N ASP A 35 -10.53 -7.73 -11.13
CA ASP A 35 -11.01 -8.98 -11.74
C ASP A 35 -10.31 -9.26 -13.09
N SER A 36 -10.00 -8.21 -13.86
CA SER A 36 -9.29 -8.32 -15.15
C SER A 36 -7.86 -8.82 -15.03
N LEU A 37 -7.26 -8.79 -13.84
CA LEU A 37 -5.90 -9.30 -13.58
C LEU A 37 -5.84 -10.82 -13.67
N GLY A 38 -6.98 -11.52 -13.57
CA GLY A 38 -7.05 -12.97 -13.61
C GLY A 38 -6.39 -13.67 -12.42
N ILE A 39 -6.12 -12.94 -11.33
CA ILE A 39 -5.64 -13.51 -10.07
C ILE A 39 -6.83 -13.92 -9.19
N GLY A 40 -6.64 -14.97 -8.41
CA GLY A 40 -7.67 -15.50 -7.51
C GLY A 40 -7.13 -15.69 -6.10
N GLY A 41 -7.90 -16.36 -5.24
CA GLY A 41 -7.46 -16.68 -3.88
C GLY A 41 -7.61 -15.53 -2.87
N TYR A 42 -8.49 -14.55 -3.14
CA TYR A 42 -8.79 -13.47 -2.21
C TYR A 42 -10.30 -13.18 -2.11
N GLU A 43 -10.64 -12.34 -1.14
CA GLU A 43 -11.92 -11.66 -0.99
C GLU A 43 -11.66 -10.19 -0.69
N LEU A 44 -12.31 -9.30 -1.43
CA LEU A 44 -12.23 -7.86 -1.20
C LEU A 44 -13.29 -7.45 -0.17
N VAL A 45 -12.86 -6.82 0.90
CA VAL A 45 -13.73 -6.30 1.94
C VAL A 45 -13.85 -4.80 1.80
N PHE A 46 -15.08 -4.31 1.83
CA PHE A 46 -15.42 -2.90 1.79
C PHE A 46 -16.43 -2.61 2.90
N ASN A 47 -16.06 -1.83 3.90
CA ASN A 47 -16.96 -1.42 4.97
C ASN A 47 -16.49 -0.11 5.61
N ARG A 48 -17.16 0.34 6.67
CA ARG A 48 -16.68 1.42 7.52
C ARG A 48 -16.24 0.88 8.86
N LYS A 49 -15.17 1.45 9.42
CA LYS A 49 -14.63 1.14 10.75
C LYS A 49 -14.54 2.42 11.57
N ILE A 50 -14.82 2.30 12.86
CA ILE A 50 -14.57 3.37 13.84
C ILE A 50 -13.14 3.23 14.38
N LYS A 51 -12.28 4.21 14.13
CA LYS A 51 -10.91 4.30 14.65
C LYS A 51 -10.83 5.42 15.69
N ASN A 52 -10.69 5.07 16.96
CA ASN A 52 -10.66 6.05 18.07
C ASN A 52 -11.83 7.07 18.03
N GLY A 53 -13.03 6.59 17.70
CA GLY A 53 -14.23 7.43 17.58
C GLY A 53 -14.42 8.13 16.23
N ILE A 54 -13.50 7.96 15.28
CA ILE A 54 -13.58 8.52 13.93
C ILE A 54 -14.08 7.46 12.96
N ASP A 55 -15.14 7.78 12.22
CA ASP A 55 -15.66 6.96 11.13
C ASP A 55 -14.77 7.09 9.89
N ALA A 56 -14.25 5.97 9.39
CA ALA A 56 -13.37 5.91 8.23
C ALA A 56 -13.74 4.72 7.34
N TYR A 57 -13.52 4.86 6.03
CA TYR A 57 -13.71 3.77 5.09
C TYR A 57 -12.60 2.74 5.26
N ASN A 58 -12.93 1.48 5.10
CA ASN A 58 -11.99 0.38 5.22
C ASN A 58 -12.07 -0.47 3.95
N PHE A 59 -10.89 -0.69 3.38
CA PHE A 59 -10.62 -1.65 2.33
C PHE A 59 -9.68 -2.70 2.90
N ASP A 60 -9.90 -3.97 2.59
CA ASP A 60 -9.02 -5.05 3.01
C ASP A 60 -9.05 -6.19 1.99
N VAL A 61 -7.94 -6.90 1.85
CA VAL A 61 -7.79 -8.06 0.95
C VAL A 61 -7.59 -9.30 1.81
N ILE A 62 -8.64 -10.10 1.97
CA ILE A 62 -8.56 -11.34 2.74
C ILE A 62 -8.11 -12.46 1.81
N LEU A 63 -6.90 -12.97 2.00
CA LEU A 63 -6.41 -14.15 1.28
C LEU A 63 -7.18 -15.40 1.72
N LYS A 64 -7.76 -16.12 0.75
CA LYS A 64 -8.39 -17.42 0.98
C LYS A 64 -7.28 -18.46 1.04
N ASN A 65 -7.23 -19.25 2.11
CA ASN A 65 -6.30 -20.38 2.20
C ASN A 65 -6.50 -21.32 1.01
N CYS A 66 -5.62 -21.25 0.02
CA CYS A 66 -5.44 -22.31 -0.94
C CYS A 66 -4.73 -23.46 -0.21
N ASP A 67 -5.52 -24.34 0.41
CA ASP A 67 -5.05 -25.63 0.92
C ASP A 67 -4.53 -26.49 -0.24
N HIS A 68 -3.29 -26.26 -0.66
CA HIS A 68 -2.55 -27.29 -1.38
C HIS A 68 -2.27 -28.43 -0.39
N LYS A 69 -3.15 -29.43 -0.42
CA LYS A 69 -3.05 -30.68 0.34
C LYS A 69 -1.70 -31.36 0.09
N HIS A 70 -0.70 -31.06 0.90
CA HIS A 70 0.42 -31.96 1.10
C HIS A 70 0.00 -33.04 2.09
N VAL A 71 -0.14 -34.27 1.57
CA VAL A 71 -0.34 -35.48 2.37
C VAL A 71 0.90 -35.68 3.24
N HIS A 72 0.87 -35.19 4.47
CA HIS A 72 1.81 -35.63 5.51
C HIS A 72 1.13 -36.65 6.40
N LYS A 73 1.63 -37.88 6.32
CA LYS A 73 1.35 -38.99 7.23
C LYS A 73 1.47 -38.52 8.69
N LYS A 74 0.49 -38.92 9.50
CA LYS A 74 0.41 -38.80 10.95
C LYS A 74 1.75 -39.02 11.65
N GLU A 75 2.09 -38.13 12.59
CA GLU A 75 2.53 -38.50 13.93
C GLU A 75 1.96 -37.52 14.96
N SER A 76 1.49 -38.08 16.06
CA SER A 76 0.78 -37.45 17.17
C SER A 76 1.76 -36.96 18.23
N HIS A 77 1.72 -35.68 18.58
CA HIS A 77 2.21 -35.19 19.87
C HIS A 77 1.38 -33.99 20.37
N ASP A 78 0.75 -34.17 21.53
CA ASP A 78 0.12 -33.13 22.33
C ASP A 78 1.16 -32.13 22.83
N LYS A 79 1.11 -30.89 22.32
CA LYS A 79 1.56 -29.65 22.99
C LYS A 79 0.77 -28.46 22.44
N GLU A 80 0.29 -27.61 23.34
CA GLU A 80 -0.36 -26.32 23.06
C GLU A 80 0.40 -25.56 21.95
N SER A 81 -0.24 -25.46 20.77
CA SER A 81 0.34 -24.81 19.60
C SER A 81 -0.32 -23.45 19.36
N ASN A 82 0.48 -22.39 19.50
CA ASN A 82 0.27 -21.16 18.76
C ASN A 82 0.39 -21.50 17.27
N HIS A 83 -0.75 -21.69 16.60
CA HIS A 83 -0.82 -21.95 15.17
C HIS A 83 -0.51 -20.66 14.39
N HIS A 84 0.77 -20.36 14.23
CA HIS A 84 1.23 -19.47 13.17
C HIS A 84 1.34 -20.28 11.89
N HIS A 85 0.37 -20.11 10.99
CA HIS A 85 0.41 -20.66 9.66
C HIS A 85 1.55 -19.98 8.88
N SER A 86 2.60 -20.76 8.58
CA SER A 86 3.57 -20.44 7.55
C SER A 86 2.86 -20.57 6.19
N HIS A 87 2.30 -19.47 5.70
CA HIS A 87 1.74 -19.42 4.36
C HIS A 87 2.88 -19.57 3.33
N SER A 88 2.70 -20.43 2.32
CA SER A 88 3.56 -20.41 1.15
C SER A 88 3.23 -19.15 0.36
N HIS A 89 4.04 -18.11 0.51
CA HIS A 89 3.93 -16.93 -0.34
C HIS A 89 4.21 -17.37 -1.79
N GLU A 90 3.26 -17.17 -2.70
CA GLU A 90 3.57 -17.28 -4.14
C GLU A 90 4.60 -16.20 -4.46
N HIS A 91 5.86 -16.60 -4.60
CA HIS A 91 6.93 -15.71 -5.01
C HIS A 91 6.71 -15.35 -6.49
N ARG A 92 6.33 -14.10 -6.74
CA ARG A 92 6.23 -13.54 -8.10
C ARG A 92 7.47 -12.74 -8.41
N HIS A 93 7.96 -12.85 -9.63
CA HIS A 93 9.00 -11.98 -10.15
C HIS A 93 8.41 -10.69 -10.71
N LEU A 94 9.24 -9.66 -10.84
CA LEU A 94 8.86 -8.40 -11.49
C LEU A 94 8.23 -8.63 -12.87
N LYS A 95 8.81 -9.50 -13.69
CA LYS A 95 8.27 -9.83 -15.02
C LYS A 95 6.86 -10.40 -14.99
N ASP A 96 6.54 -11.23 -14.00
CA ASP A 96 5.19 -11.81 -13.87
C ASP A 96 4.17 -10.71 -13.56
N ILE A 97 4.56 -9.74 -12.73
CA ILE A 97 3.73 -8.59 -12.37
C ILE A 97 3.56 -7.65 -13.57
N GLU A 98 4.64 -7.37 -14.31
CA GLU A 98 4.59 -6.57 -15.53
C GLU A 98 3.64 -7.18 -16.58
N GLU A 99 3.73 -8.49 -16.80
CA GLU A 99 2.83 -9.19 -17.71
C GLU A 99 1.37 -9.11 -17.27
N LEU A 100 1.13 -9.24 -15.96
CA LEU A 100 -0.21 -9.16 -15.38
C LEU A 100 -0.79 -7.75 -15.57
N ILE A 101 -0.03 -6.69 -15.30
CA ILE A 101 -0.47 -5.30 -15.48
C ILE A 101 -0.71 -5.00 -16.97
N ASN A 102 0.17 -5.47 -17.86
CA ASN A 102 0.02 -5.22 -19.29
C ASN A 102 -1.23 -5.87 -19.89
N LYS A 103 -1.62 -7.06 -19.38
CA LYS A 103 -2.84 -7.77 -19.81
C LYS A 103 -4.12 -7.23 -19.17
N ALA A 104 -4.01 -6.45 -18.09
CA ALA A 104 -5.15 -5.89 -17.37
C ALA A 104 -6.00 -4.94 -18.24
N GLU A 105 -7.32 -4.96 -18.02
CA GLU A 105 -8.28 -4.05 -18.64
C GLU A 105 -8.36 -2.74 -17.85
N ILE A 106 -7.23 -2.01 -17.80
CA ILE A 106 -7.08 -0.69 -17.17
C ILE A 106 -6.49 0.30 -18.17
N THR A 107 -6.60 1.60 -17.88
CA THR A 107 -6.08 2.66 -18.75
C THR A 107 -4.55 2.63 -18.83
N ASP A 108 -3.98 3.17 -19.90
CA ASP A 108 -2.53 3.24 -20.06
C ASP A 108 -1.86 4.06 -18.94
N ASN A 109 -2.52 5.13 -18.49
CA ASN A 109 -2.07 5.92 -17.34
C ASN A 109 -2.02 5.08 -16.05
N ALA A 110 -3.06 4.28 -15.78
CA ALA A 110 -3.06 3.37 -14.62
C ALA A 110 -1.96 2.29 -14.74
N LYS A 111 -1.68 1.76 -15.94
CA LYS A 111 -0.58 0.82 -16.17
C LYS A 111 0.77 1.45 -15.88
N GLU A 112 1.04 2.63 -16.45
CA GLU A 112 2.28 3.37 -16.25
C GLU A 112 2.52 3.64 -14.76
N ASN A 113 1.49 4.13 -14.06
CA ASN A 113 1.58 4.39 -12.63
C ASN A 113 1.85 3.13 -11.81
N ALA A 114 1.13 2.03 -12.06
CA ALA A 114 1.35 0.78 -11.34
C ALA A 114 2.76 0.23 -11.57
N LEU A 115 3.21 0.19 -12.83
CA LEU A 115 4.55 -0.28 -13.21
C LEU A 115 5.65 0.56 -12.55
N GLY A 116 5.51 1.89 -12.55
CA GLY A 116 6.49 2.79 -11.92
C GLY A 116 6.59 2.62 -10.41
N ILE A 117 5.47 2.36 -9.73
CA ILE A 117 5.46 2.04 -8.29
C ILE A 117 6.17 0.70 -8.04
N PHE A 118 5.88 -0.33 -8.83
CA PHE A 118 6.56 -1.62 -8.72
C PHE A 118 8.06 -1.52 -9.01
N ASP A 119 8.45 -0.70 -9.96
CA ASP A 119 9.85 -0.48 -10.33
C ASP A 119 10.67 0.10 -9.16
N ILE A 120 10.10 1.04 -8.40
CA ILE A 120 10.68 1.61 -7.16
C ILE A 120 10.85 0.54 -6.08
N ILE A 121 9.83 -0.30 -5.89
CA ILE A 121 9.88 -1.38 -4.89
C ILE A 121 10.93 -2.41 -5.30
N ALA A 122 10.97 -2.80 -6.58
CA ALA A 122 11.94 -3.74 -7.10
C ALA A 122 13.38 -3.26 -6.84
N ASP A 123 13.67 -1.96 -7.06
CA ASP A 123 14.99 -1.39 -6.73
C ASP A 123 15.31 -1.47 -5.23
N ALA A 124 14.32 -1.21 -4.38
CA ALA A 124 14.50 -1.24 -2.94
C ALA A 124 14.73 -2.66 -2.40
N GLU A 125 14.01 -3.64 -2.93
CA GLU A 125 14.14 -5.06 -2.60
C GLU A 125 15.47 -5.62 -3.12
N ALA A 126 15.84 -5.32 -4.37
CA ALA A 126 17.13 -5.71 -4.93
C ALA A 126 18.30 -5.25 -4.05
N LYS A 127 18.22 -4.01 -3.57
CA LYS A 127 19.21 -3.42 -2.66
C LYS A 127 19.17 -4.04 -1.25
N ALA A 128 17.99 -4.34 -0.71
CA ALA A 128 17.85 -5.00 0.59
C ALA A 128 18.44 -6.42 0.58
N HIS A 129 18.29 -7.12 -0.55
CA HIS A 129 18.75 -8.50 -0.74
C HIS A 129 20.15 -8.62 -1.37
N GLY A 130 20.72 -7.53 -1.88
CA GLY A 130 22.04 -7.54 -2.53
C GLY A 130 22.07 -8.32 -3.84
N ILE A 131 20.97 -8.31 -4.59
CA ILE A 131 20.79 -9.04 -5.86
C ILE A 131 20.51 -8.08 -7.02
N ASP A 132 20.53 -8.59 -8.25
CA ASP A 132 20.08 -7.82 -9.41
C ASP A 132 18.57 -7.60 -9.38
N LYS A 133 18.08 -6.46 -9.89
CA LYS A 133 16.65 -6.14 -9.95
C LYS A 133 15.85 -7.21 -10.68
N ASN A 134 16.42 -7.80 -11.72
CA ASN A 134 15.75 -8.84 -12.51
C ASN A 134 15.59 -10.17 -11.76
N ASP A 135 16.39 -10.37 -10.70
CA ASP A 135 16.38 -11.57 -9.86
C ASP A 135 15.50 -11.39 -8.61
N VAL A 136 14.84 -10.24 -8.45
CA VAL A 136 13.97 -9.96 -7.31
C VAL A 136 12.81 -10.93 -7.28
N HIS A 137 12.67 -11.59 -6.14
CA HIS A 137 11.47 -12.31 -5.72
C HIS A 137 10.81 -11.48 -4.64
N PHE A 138 9.62 -10.97 -4.91
CA PHE A 138 8.93 -10.20 -3.89
C PHE A 138 8.36 -11.13 -2.82
N HIS A 139 8.79 -10.94 -1.58
CA HIS A 139 8.36 -11.76 -0.44
C HIS A 139 7.13 -11.16 0.24
N GLU A 140 7.12 -9.84 0.39
CA GLU A 140 6.02 -9.09 1.02
C GLU A 140 5.18 -8.39 -0.04
N VAL A 141 5.82 -7.80 -1.06
CA VAL A 141 5.14 -6.99 -2.09
C VAL A 141 4.64 -7.81 -3.31
N GLY A 142 5.02 -9.08 -3.40
CA GLY A 142 4.60 -10.00 -4.46
C GLY A 142 3.29 -10.69 -4.16
N ALA A 143 2.82 -10.52 -2.93
CA ALA A 143 1.58 -11.07 -2.48
C ALA A 143 0.39 -10.36 -3.14
N VAL A 144 -0.72 -11.09 -3.20
CA VAL A 144 -1.93 -10.67 -3.92
C VAL A 144 -2.50 -9.35 -3.38
N ASP A 145 -2.40 -9.12 -2.07
CA ASP A 145 -2.79 -7.87 -1.40
C ASP A 145 -1.99 -6.67 -1.93
N SER A 146 -0.66 -6.76 -1.99
CA SER A 146 0.19 -5.67 -2.49
C SER A 146 -0.04 -5.37 -3.97
N ILE A 147 -0.28 -6.40 -4.79
CA ILE A 147 -0.64 -6.23 -6.21
C ILE A 147 -1.96 -5.47 -6.35
N ILE A 148 -2.96 -5.86 -5.56
CA ILE A 148 -4.26 -5.20 -5.55
C ILE A 148 -4.13 -3.76 -5.04
N ASP A 149 -3.31 -3.51 -4.02
CA ASP A 149 -3.07 -2.18 -3.45
C ASP A 149 -2.48 -1.19 -4.46
N ILE A 150 -1.43 -1.60 -5.18
CA ILE A 150 -0.73 -0.74 -6.14
C ILE A 150 -1.60 -0.47 -7.36
N ILE A 151 -2.17 -1.52 -7.95
CA ILE A 151 -3.02 -1.41 -9.14
C ILE A 151 -4.30 -0.65 -8.78
N GLY A 152 -4.91 -0.96 -7.64
CA GLY A 152 -6.10 -0.29 -7.16
C GLY A 152 -5.87 1.20 -6.91
N THR A 153 -4.73 1.56 -6.30
CA THR A 153 -4.34 2.97 -6.14
C THR A 153 -4.23 3.68 -7.50
N ALA A 154 -3.52 3.08 -8.46
CA ALA A 154 -3.36 3.66 -9.80
C ALA A 154 -4.70 3.85 -10.53
N VAL A 155 -5.59 2.85 -10.45
CA VAL A 155 -6.93 2.89 -11.07
C VAL A 155 -7.82 3.96 -10.42
N LEU A 156 -7.80 4.08 -9.10
CA LEU A 156 -8.64 5.05 -8.40
C LEU A 156 -8.16 6.49 -8.57
N LEU A 157 -6.85 6.71 -8.67
CA LEU A 157 -6.30 8.03 -9.02
C LEU A 157 -6.67 8.42 -10.46
N ASP A 158 -6.64 7.48 -11.39
CA ASP A 158 -7.06 7.68 -12.77
C ASP A 158 -8.57 7.95 -12.88
N ASP A 159 -9.40 7.20 -12.14
CA ASP A 159 -10.86 7.41 -12.09
C ASP A 159 -11.26 8.81 -11.59
N LEU A 160 -10.48 9.37 -10.67
CA LEU A 160 -10.69 10.72 -10.14
C LEU A 160 -10.10 11.83 -11.02
N ASP A 161 -9.53 11.50 -12.19
CA ASP A 161 -8.84 12.43 -13.09
C ASP A 161 -7.80 13.28 -12.33
N VAL A 162 -6.98 12.65 -11.48
CA VAL A 162 -5.98 13.36 -10.66
C VAL A 162 -4.85 13.91 -11.53
N GLU A 163 -4.61 15.22 -11.42
CA GLU A 163 -3.58 15.96 -12.15
C GLU A 163 -2.32 16.16 -11.29
N ASN A 164 -2.52 16.52 -10.01
CA ASN A 164 -1.44 16.78 -9.07
C ASN A 164 -1.70 16.14 -7.72
N ILE A 165 -0.65 15.61 -7.11
CA ILE A 165 -0.67 15.08 -5.77
C ILE A 165 0.40 15.80 -4.96
N TYR A 166 0.00 16.24 -3.77
CA TYR A 166 0.87 16.88 -2.80
C TYR A 166 0.84 16.05 -1.52
N PHE A 167 1.96 16.02 -0.80
CA PHE A 167 2.14 15.17 0.36
C PHE A 167 2.55 15.99 1.58
N SER A 168 2.01 15.65 2.75
CA SER A 168 2.69 16.00 4.00
C SER A 168 4.00 15.22 4.15
N ASN A 169 4.78 15.51 5.18
CA ASN A 169 5.86 14.59 5.58
C ASN A 169 5.28 13.20 5.90
N LEU A 170 6.05 12.15 5.65
CA LEU A 170 5.75 10.81 6.14
C LEU A 170 5.86 10.77 7.67
N SER A 171 5.02 9.98 8.34
CA SER A 171 5.10 9.73 9.77
C SER A 171 5.34 8.25 10.04
N GLU A 172 6.43 7.91 10.73
CA GLU A 172 6.83 6.53 10.99
C GLU A 172 7.04 6.27 12.49
N GLY A 173 6.69 5.09 12.96
CA GLY A 173 6.92 4.64 14.32
C GLY A 173 8.33 4.08 14.55
N TYR A 174 8.47 3.25 15.59
CA TYR A 174 9.71 2.57 15.92
C TYR A 174 9.49 1.13 16.39
N GLY A 175 10.58 0.38 16.54
CA GLY A 175 10.56 -0.96 17.11
C GLY A 175 10.89 -2.03 16.08
N TYR A 176 10.22 -3.17 16.18
CA TYR A 176 10.40 -4.31 15.29
C TYR A 176 9.04 -4.86 14.83
N GLN A 177 8.97 -5.33 13.59
CA GLN A 177 7.83 -6.05 13.02
C GLN A 177 8.27 -7.48 12.68
N ASN A 178 7.40 -8.45 12.93
CA ASN A 178 7.66 -9.83 12.51
C ASN A 178 7.29 -10.02 11.03
N CYS A 179 8.20 -10.56 10.24
CA CYS A 179 7.95 -10.93 8.84
C CYS A 179 8.65 -12.26 8.47
N ALA A 180 8.63 -12.63 7.19
CA ALA A 180 9.28 -13.85 6.69
C ALA A 180 10.81 -13.89 6.96
N HIS A 181 11.41 -12.73 7.17
CA HIS A 181 12.83 -12.56 7.50
C HIS A 181 13.10 -12.51 9.02
N GLY A 182 12.09 -12.78 9.84
CA GLY A 182 12.15 -12.67 11.29
C GLY A 182 11.76 -11.27 11.80
N GLN A 183 12.40 -10.82 12.87
CA GLN A 183 12.15 -9.49 13.44
C GLN A 183 12.90 -8.43 12.63
N MET A 184 12.15 -7.59 11.92
CA MET A 184 12.66 -6.51 11.10
C MET A 184 12.57 -5.18 11.86
N PRO A 185 13.62 -4.34 11.90
CA PRO A 185 13.52 -3.02 12.50
C PRO A 185 12.52 -2.15 11.75
N ILE A 186 11.93 -1.18 12.44
CA ILE A 186 11.05 -0.16 11.86
C ILE A 186 11.78 1.19 11.86
N PRO A 187 11.83 1.94 10.73
CA PRO A 187 11.29 1.57 9.41
C PRO A 187 12.00 0.35 8.81
N VAL A 188 11.24 -0.47 8.08
CA VAL A 188 11.78 -1.69 7.45
C VAL A 188 12.78 -1.34 6.33
N PRO A 189 13.76 -2.22 6.02
CA PRO A 189 14.81 -1.94 5.04
C PRO A 189 14.29 -1.49 3.67
N ALA A 190 13.18 -2.06 3.20
CA ALA A 190 12.55 -1.65 1.95
C ALA A 190 12.11 -0.18 1.99
N VAL A 191 11.43 0.26 3.05
CA VAL A 191 11.04 1.68 3.25
C VAL A 191 12.27 2.59 3.28
N VAL A 192 13.31 2.23 4.03
CA VAL A 192 14.55 3.01 4.08
C VAL A 192 15.22 3.12 2.71
N ASN A 193 15.24 2.04 1.94
CA ASN A 193 15.80 2.03 0.58
C ASN A 193 14.98 2.86 -0.40
N ILE A 194 13.65 2.82 -0.33
CA ILE A 194 12.75 3.66 -1.15
C ILE A 194 13.00 5.15 -0.90
N LEU A 195 13.16 5.53 0.37
CA LEU A 195 13.29 6.93 0.76
C LEU A 195 14.72 7.48 0.62
N ALA A 196 15.74 6.62 0.61
CA ALA A 196 17.14 7.04 0.53
C ALA A 196 17.42 7.88 -0.73
N GLY A 197 17.84 9.13 -0.54
CA GLY A 197 18.15 10.06 -1.65
C GLY A 197 16.93 10.64 -2.35
N SER A 198 15.71 10.41 -1.85
CA SER A 198 14.47 10.92 -2.46
C SER A 198 14.20 12.41 -2.19
N GLY A 199 14.71 12.94 -1.06
CA GLY A 199 14.34 14.26 -0.56
C GLY A 199 13.04 14.27 0.27
N ILE A 200 12.34 13.14 0.37
CA ILE A 200 11.12 12.99 1.17
C ILE A 200 11.49 12.95 2.65
N ASN A 201 10.83 13.80 3.45
CA ASN A 201 11.06 13.87 4.88
C ASN A 201 10.22 12.83 5.64
N ILE A 202 10.85 12.20 6.64
CA ILE A 202 10.20 11.31 7.60
C ILE A 202 10.19 11.96 8.98
N LYS A 203 9.01 11.97 9.59
CA LYS A 203 8.78 12.37 10.98
C LYS A 203 8.70 11.12 11.82
N LEU A 204 9.54 11.04 12.85
CA LEU A 204 9.50 9.93 13.81
C LEU A 204 8.41 10.19 14.86
N LEU A 205 7.50 9.24 15.00
CA LEU A 205 6.46 9.20 16.00
C LEU A 205 7.00 8.50 17.26
N ASP A 206 6.52 8.93 18.43
CA ASP A 206 6.72 8.18 19.67
C ASP A 206 5.66 7.07 19.78
N GLU A 207 5.65 6.14 18.82
CA GLU A 207 4.71 5.01 18.75
C GLU A 207 5.40 3.74 18.28
N LYS A 208 5.03 2.59 18.87
CA LYS A 208 5.56 1.31 18.42
C LYS A 208 4.75 0.78 17.25
N GLY A 209 5.46 0.27 16.25
CA GLY A 209 4.86 -0.36 15.08
C GLY A 209 5.10 0.44 13.81
N GLU A 210 4.93 -0.24 12.68
CA GLU A 210 5.12 0.34 11.36
C GLU A 210 3.85 1.08 10.93
N HIS A 211 4.04 2.36 10.64
CA HIS A 211 3.03 3.30 10.12
C HIS A 211 3.20 3.52 8.62
N VAL A 212 4.41 3.38 8.07
CA VAL A 212 4.67 3.48 6.63
C VAL A 212 5.03 2.11 6.09
N THR A 213 4.17 1.53 5.25
CA THR A 213 4.51 0.26 4.59
C THR A 213 5.40 0.49 3.37
N PRO A 214 6.12 -0.54 2.86
CA PRO A 214 6.86 -0.43 1.60
C PRO A 214 5.99 0.08 0.44
N THR A 215 4.76 -0.43 0.32
CA THR A 215 3.78 0.02 -0.67
C THR A 215 3.42 1.50 -0.50
N GLY A 216 3.13 1.93 0.73
CA GLY A 216 2.83 3.32 1.03
C GLY A 216 4.01 4.26 0.69
N ALA A 217 5.22 3.89 1.08
CA ALA A 217 6.43 4.64 0.75
C ALA A 217 6.67 4.75 -0.76
N ALA A 218 6.44 3.66 -1.51
CA ALA A 218 6.60 3.64 -2.96
C ALA A 218 5.58 4.50 -3.69
N ILE A 219 4.31 4.50 -3.25
CA ILE A 219 3.26 5.40 -3.76
C ILE A 219 3.70 6.85 -3.62
N VAL A 220 4.16 7.25 -2.42
CA VAL A 220 4.65 8.62 -2.20
C VAL A 220 5.87 8.90 -3.08
N ARG A 221 6.84 7.98 -3.11
CA ARG A 221 8.08 8.15 -3.88
C ARG A 221 7.82 8.35 -5.36
N TYR A 222 6.83 7.65 -5.91
CA TYR A 222 6.49 7.72 -7.32
C TYR A 222 5.80 9.05 -7.69
N PHE A 223 4.86 9.50 -6.86
CA PHE A 223 4.06 10.69 -7.16
C PHE A 223 4.62 12.01 -6.62
N ASP A 224 5.55 11.97 -5.68
CA ASP A 224 6.12 13.18 -5.10
C ASP A 224 7.01 13.93 -6.10
N LYS A 225 6.60 15.16 -6.42
CA LYS A 225 7.33 16.10 -7.28
C LYS A 225 8.21 17.07 -6.48
N GLY A 226 8.27 16.93 -5.15
CA GLY A 226 9.01 17.83 -4.25
C GLY A 226 8.33 19.20 -4.06
N GLU A 227 7.03 19.29 -4.36
CA GLU A 227 6.26 20.52 -4.21
C GLU A 227 5.62 20.62 -2.83
N ASN A 228 5.85 21.72 -2.13
CA ASN A 228 5.19 22.04 -0.86
C ASN A 228 4.10 23.09 -1.08
N LEU A 229 2.99 22.97 -0.34
CA LEU A 229 1.90 23.93 -0.33
C LEU A 229 1.88 24.71 0.98
N ASP A 230 1.92 26.04 0.89
CA ASP A 230 1.77 26.91 2.06
C ASP A 230 0.30 27.04 2.51
N SER A 231 -0.63 27.00 1.55
CA SER A 231 -2.07 27.05 1.81
C SER A 231 -2.88 26.50 0.64
N PHE A 232 -4.05 25.96 0.96
CA PHE A 232 -5.05 25.47 0.00
C PHE A 232 -6.44 25.48 0.63
N LYS A 233 -7.49 25.36 -0.19
CA LYS A 233 -8.87 25.15 0.27
C LYS A 233 -9.25 23.70 0.09
N ILE A 234 -9.95 23.12 1.08
CA ILE A 234 -10.44 21.75 1.04
C ILE A 234 -11.84 21.74 0.40
N LYS A 235 -12.04 20.90 -0.60
CA LYS A 235 -13.34 20.67 -1.27
C LYS A 235 -14.04 19.43 -0.73
N ARG A 236 -13.32 18.32 -0.65
CA ARG A 236 -13.79 17.02 -0.18
C ARG A 236 -12.68 16.32 0.60
N ILE A 237 -13.09 15.37 1.44
CA ILE A 237 -12.17 14.51 2.20
C ILE A 237 -12.56 13.06 1.99
N GLY A 238 -11.57 12.19 1.96
CA GLY A 238 -11.72 10.75 2.10
C GLY A 238 -10.82 10.25 3.23
N LEU A 239 -11.35 9.35 4.05
CA LEU A 239 -10.65 8.76 5.19
C LEU A 239 -10.49 7.26 4.99
N GLY A 240 -9.24 6.80 4.95
CA GLY A 240 -8.87 5.39 4.87
C GLY A 240 -8.41 4.87 6.22
N ALA A 241 -9.11 3.88 6.79
CA ALA A 241 -8.75 3.21 8.02
C ALA A 241 -7.61 2.22 7.78
N GLY A 242 -6.56 2.29 8.60
CA GLY A 242 -5.53 1.27 8.61
C GLY A 242 -5.95 0.04 9.41
N ASN A 243 -5.43 -1.13 9.05
CA ASN A 243 -5.81 -2.38 9.70
C ASN A 243 -5.28 -2.54 11.13
N ARG A 244 -4.15 -1.91 11.47
CA ARG A 244 -3.57 -1.92 12.82
C ARG A 244 -4.23 -0.90 13.74
N ASP A 245 -4.24 -1.17 15.04
CA ASP A 245 -4.55 -0.20 16.09
C ASP A 245 -3.25 0.18 16.81
N PHE A 246 -3.07 1.47 17.07
CA PHE A 246 -1.93 2.01 17.80
C PHE A 246 -2.40 2.65 19.11
N ASP A 247 -1.51 2.72 20.09
CA ASP A 247 -1.86 3.17 21.44
C ASP A 247 -2.11 4.69 21.51
N LYS A 248 -1.34 5.48 20.77
CA LYS A 248 -1.35 6.96 20.85
C LYS A 248 -1.87 7.63 19.59
N TYR A 249 -1.83 6.97 18.43
CA TYR A 249 -2.20 7.57 17.14
C TYR A 249 -3.40 6.87 16.51
N THR A 250 -4.34 7.67 15.99
CA THR A 250 -5.47 7.14 15.21
C THR A 250 -4.98 6.73 13.83
N ASN A 251 -5.00 5.43 13.54
CA ASN A 251 -4.51 4.86 12.28
C ASN A 251 -5.46 5.14 11.10
N ILE A 252 -5.41 6.36 10.57
CA ILE A 252 -6.17 6.80 9.40
C ILE A 252 -5.26 7.58 8.44
N LEU A 253 -5.48 7.38 7.14
CA LEU A 253 -4.97 8.24 6.08
C LEU A 253 -6.08 9.19 5.67
N ARG A 254 -5.76 10.47 5.50
CA ARG A 254 -6.69 11.46 4.97
C ARG A 254 -6.21 11.97 3.63
N ILE A 255 -7.06 11.85 2.62
CA ILE A 255 -6.85 12.44 1.31
C ILE A 255 -7.88 13.56 1.13
N MET A 256 -7.40 14.73 0.72
CA MET A 256 -8.23 15.91 0.50
C MET A 256 -8.22 16.27 -0.98
N GLU A 257 -9.40 16.45 -1.58
CA GLU A 257 -9.47 17.23 -2.82
C GLU A 257 -9.27 18.69 -2.46
N ILE A 258 -8.32 19.34 -3.12
CA ILE A 258 -7.94 20.72 -2.80
C ILE A 258 -8.08 21.67 -3.98
N GLU A 259 -8.15 22.96 -3.66
CA GLU A 259 -7.97 24.06 -4.60
C GLU A 259 -6.76 24.88 -4.16
N THR A 260 -5.75 24.95 -5.02
CA THR A 260 -4.55 25.75 -4.80
C THR A 260 -4.76 27.17 -5.34
N GLY A 261 -4.14 28.17 -4.70
CA GLY A 261 -4.24 29.57 -5.14
C GLY A 261 -3.45 29.89 -6.42
N LYS A 262 -2.71 28.93 -6.99
CA LYS A 262 -1.96 29.09 -8.23
C LYS A 262 -2.96 29.14 -9.39
N LYS A 263 -3.19 30.32 -9.98
CA LYS A 263 -3.92 30.44 -11.25
C LYS A 263 -3.21 29.59 -12.31
N LYS A 264 -3.94 28.70 -13.00
CA LYS A 264 -3.47 28.09 -14.25
C LYS A 264 -3.12 29.26 -15.20
N HIS A 265 -1.83 29.41 -15.51
CA HIS A 265 -1.34 30.37 -16.49
C HIS A 265 -1.52 29.85 -17.91
#